data_AF-A0A2T0MKP2-F1
#
_entry.id   AF-A0A2T0MKP2-F1
#
_cell.length_a   1.000
_cell.length_b   1.000
_cell.length_c   1.000
_cell.angle_alpha   90.00
_cell.angle_beta   90.00
_cell.angle_gamma   90.00
#
_symmetry.space_group_name_H-M   'P 1'
#
loop_
_entity.id
_entity.type
_entity.pdbx_description
1 polymer ?
#
loop_
_entity_poly.entity_id
_entity_poly.type
_entity_poly.pdbx_seq_one_letter_code
_entity_poly.pdbx_strand_id
1 'polypeptide(L)'
;MVKLQSIGGGLKRSGDWNVPRRLHIESAYGRVRLDLSRAVIRHTQVDIALYLAYGHATIIVPAGASANTDGVQSAWGRVSCKAPGRRRPGELHVQVTGELPYGRLLIRPART
;
A
#
# COMPACT_ATOMS: atom_id res chain seq x y z
N MET A 1 6.97 -12.52 6.52
CA MET A 1 7.19 -11.33 5.67
C MET A 1 7.18 -11.82 4.23
N VAL A 2 6.39 -11.21 3.36
CA VAL A 2 6.35 -11.59 1.93
C VAL A 2 7.01 -10.47 1.13
N LYS A 3 7.97 -10.83 0.26
CA LYS A 3 8.67 -9.89 -0.63
C LYS A 3 8.08 -10.00 -2.04
N LEU A 4 7.81 -8.84 -2.64
CA LEU A 4 7.34 -8.70 -4.01
C LEU A 4 8.28 -7.74 -4.73
N GLN A 5 8.97 -8.23 -5.77
CA GLN A 5 9.99 -7.46 -6.49
C GLN A 5 9.69 -7.41 -7.99
N SER A 6 9.89 -6.25 -8.60
CA SER A 6 9.78 -6.06 -10.05
C SER A 6 10.75 -4.99 -10.53
N ILE A 7 11.34 -5.14 -11.71
CA ILE A 7 12.27 -4.14 -12.26
C ILE A 7 11.53 -3.18 -13.18
N GLY A 8 10.72 -3.68 -14.12
CA GLY A 8 9.94 -2.86 -15.08
C GLY A 8 8.50 -3.34 -15.31
N GLY A 9 8.07 -4.41 -14.65
CA GLY A 9 6.72 -4.97 -14.77
C GLY A 9 5.75 -4.40 -13.73
N GLY A 10 4.46 -4.32 -14.07
CA GLY A 10 3.43 -3.94 -13.12
C GLY A 10 3.19 -5.02 -12.07
N LEU A 11 3.27 -4.66 -10.79
CA LEU A 11 2.94 -5.57 -9.69
C LEU A 11 1.48 -5.39 -9.29
N LYS A 12 0.63 -6.37 -9.60
CA LYS A 12 -0.80 -6.33 -9.24
C LYS A 12 -1.15 -7.48 -8.28
N ARG A 13 -1.76 -7.14 -7.15
CA ARG A 13 -2.42 -8.08 -6.24
C ARG A 13 -3.87 -7.64 -6.03
N SER A 14 -4.81 -8.53 -6.31
CA SER A 14 -6.26 -8.26 -6.23
C SER A 14 -7.04 -9.57 -6.07
N GLY A 15 -8.29 -9.48 -5.61
CA GLY A 15 -9.15 -10.65 -5.37
C GLY A 15 -8.91 -11.28 -4.00
N ASP A 16 -9.25 -12.57 -3.86
CA ASP A 16 -9.26 -13.31 -2.59
C ASP A 16 -7.86 -13.81 -2.16
N TRP A 17 -6.85 -12.94 -2.28
CA TRP A 17 -5.50 -13.29 -1.86
C TRP A 17 -5.33 -13.10 -0.36
N ASN A 18 -4.52 -13.97 0.27
CA ASN A 18 -4.21 -13.87 1.69
C ASN A 18 -3.21 -12.73 1.92
N VAL A 19 -3.62 -11.69 2.62
CA VAL A 19 -2.75 -10.56 2.95
C VAL A 19 -1.91 -10.92 4.17
N PRO A 20 -0.57 -10.99 4.05
CA PRO A 20 0.28 -11.22 5.20
C PRO A 20 0.31 -9.96 6.08
N ARG A 21 0.65 -10.13 7.35
CA ARG A 21 0.77 -9.00 8.29
C ARG A 21 1.82 -7.97 7.87
N ARG A 22 2.89 -8.43 7.21
CA ARG A 22 3.99 -7.59 6.70
C ARG A 22 4.26 -7.88 5.24
N LEU A 23 4.14 -6.86 4.41
CA LEU A 23 4.47 -6.85 2.99
C LEU A 23 5.70 -5.99 2.75
N HIS A 24 6.58 -6.47 1.89
CA HIS A 24 7.73 -5.73 1.43
C HIS A 24 7.71 -5.69 -0.08
N ILE A 25 7.69 -4.50 -0.65
CA ILE A 25 7.48 -4.27 -2.07
C ILE A 25 8.60 -3.38 -2.57
N GLU A 26 9.34 -3.88 -3.55
CA GLU A 26 10.39 -3.13 -4.21
C GLU A 26 10.11 -3.10 -5.71
N SER A 27 10.12 -1.90 -6.28
CA SER A 27 10.03 -1.75 -7.73
C SER A 27 10.91 -0.59 -8.20
N ALA A 28 11.82 -0.85 -9.13
CA ALA A 28 12.65 0.21 -9.70
C ALA A 28 11.84 1.09 -10.64
N TYR A 29 11.04 0.46 -11.51
CA TYR A 29 10.14 1.10 -12.46
C TYR A 29 8.74 0.45 -12.40
N GLY A 30 7.72 1.14 -12.91
CA GLY A 30 6.40 0.55 -13.17
C GLY A 30 5.28 0.96 -12.20
N ARG A 31 4.21 0.18 -12.19
CA ARG A 31 2.99 0.47 -11.42
C ARG A 31 2.68 -0.66 -10.45
N VAL A 32 2.65 -0.34 -9.16
CA VAL A 32 2.21 -1.23 -8.09
C VAL A 32 0.73 -0.99 -7.84
N ARG A 33 -0.09 -2.03 -7.85
CA ARG A 33 -1.50 -1.97 -7.47
C ARG A 33 -1.82 -3.07 -6.49
N LEU A 34 -2.08 -2.66 -5.26
CA LEU A 34 -2.57 -3.51 -4.18
C LEU A 34 -4.05 -3.22 -3.97
N ASP A 35 -4.87 -4.23 -4.19
CA ASP A 35 -6.28 -4.19 -3.85
C ASP A 35 -6.54 -5.06 -2.62
N LEU A 36 -6.77 -4.40 -1.49
CA LEU A 36 -7.13 -5.01 -0.22
C LEU A 36 -8.65 -5.08 -0.03
N SER A 37 -9.44 -4.50 -0.94
CA SER A 37 -10.90 -4.39 -0.77
C SER A 37 -11.63 -5.73 -0.79
N ARG A 38 -11.10 -6.69 -1.54
CA ARG A 38 -11.61 -8.08 -1.65
C ARG A 38 -10.64 -9.11 -1.07
N ALA A 39 -9.59 -8.65 -0.40
CA ALA A 39 -8.54 -9.54 0.07
C ALA A 39 -8.92 -10.20 1.40
N VAL A 40 -8.39 -11.40 1.65
CA VAL A 40 -8.60 -12.11 2.91
C VAL A 40 -7.59 -11.61 3.93
N ILE A 41 -8.08 -10.86 4.92
CA ILE A 41 -7.26 -10.20 5.95
C ILE A 41 -7.69 -10.69 7.32
N ARG A 42 -6.84 -11.50 7.96
CA ARG A 42 -7.11 -12.10 9.28
C ARG A 42 -6.60 -11.26 10.45
N HIS A 43 -6.23 -10.01 10.21
CA HIS A 43 -5.60 -9.13 11.19
C HIS A 43 -6.09 -7.70 11.04
N THR A 44 -6.02 -6.93 12.12
CA THR A 44 -6.47 -5.54 12.20
C THR A 44 -5.38 -4.54 11.79
N GLN A 45 -4.19 -5.02 11.41
CA GLN A 45 -3.09 -4.17 10.95
C GLN A 45 -2.22 -4.87 9.91
N VAL A 46 -1.99 -4.19 8.79
CA VAL A 46 -1.04 -4.57 7.73
C VAL A 46 0.08 -3.54 7.70
N ASP A 47 1.31 -4.00 7.81
CA ASP A 47 2.51 -3.18 7.58
C ASP A 47 2.99 -3.38 6.14
N ILE A 48 3.20 -2.29 5.41
CA ILE A 48 3.68 -2.29 4.02
C ILE A 48 4.96 -1.46 3.96
N ALA A 49 6.07 -2.14 3.73
CA ALA A 49 7.33 -1.51 3.35
C ALA A 49 7.35 -1.36 1.82
N LEU A 50 7.46 -0.13 1.34
CA LEU A 50 7.33 0.23 -0.06
C LEU A 50 8.57 1.02 -0.53
N TYR A 51 9.34 0.43 -1.42
CA TYR A 51 10.51 1.05 -2.04
C TYR A 51 10.27 1.18 -3.55
N LEU A 52 10.19 2.42 -4.02
CA LEU A 52 9.81 2.75 -5.40
C LEU A 52 10.70 3.84 -5.96
N ALA A 53 11.71 3.48 -6.75
CA ALA A 53 12.62 4.47 -7.32
C ALA A 53 11.89 5.42 -8.29
N TYR A 54 11.23 4.86 -9.31
CA TYR A 54 10.44 5.57 -10.30
C TYR A 54 9.11 4.83 -10.53
N GLY A 55 7.96 5.49 -10.42
CA GLY A 55 6.68 4.84 -10.70
C GLY A 55 5.51 5.28 -9.83
N HIS A 56 4.48 4.45 -9.79
CA HIS A 56 3.24 4.75 -9.07
C HIS A 56 2.71 3.53 -8.30
N ALA A 57 2.48 3.69 -7.00
CA ALA A 57 1.75 2.76 -6.16
C ALA A 57 0.31 3.22 -5.91
N THR A 58 -0.64 2.33 -6.15
CA THR A 58 -2.03 2.47 -5.70
C THR A 58 -2.33 1.39 -4.68
N ILE A 59 -2.73 1.79 -3.48
CA ILE A 59 -3.26 0.90 -2.45
C ILE A 59 -4.74 1.21 -2.27
N ILE A 60 -5.58 0.21 -2.50
CA ILE A 60 -7.02 0.29 -2.31
C ILE A 60 -7.35 -0.43 -1.02
N VAL A 61 -7.87 0.29 -0.03
CA VAL A 61 -8.26 -0.26 1.27
C VAL A 61 -9.78 -0.54 1.30
N PRO A 62 -10.27 -1.50 2.10
CA PRO A 62 -11.70 -1.69 2.33
C PRO A 62 -12.39 -0.41 2.81
N ALA A 63 -13.71 -0.32 2.63
CA ALA A 63 -14.49 0.75 3.25
C ALA A 63 -14.34 0.72 4.78
N GLY A 64 -14.26 1.90 5.41
CA GLY A 64 -13.99 2.04 6.85
C GLY A 64 -12.50 1.96 7.22
N ALA A 65 -11.68 1.25 6.45
CA ALA A 65 -10.26 1.09 6.76
C ALA A 65 -9.50 2.43 6.84
N SER A 66 -8.49 2.45 7.70
CA SER A 66 -7.59 3.58 7.93
C SER A 66 -6.20 3.30 7.35
N ALA A 67 -5.45 4.34 7.02
CA ALA A 67 -4.08 4.20 6.56
C ALA A 67 -3.18 5.34 7.01
N ASN A 68 -1.99 5.01 7.51
CA ASN A 68 -0.94 5.95 7.87
C ASN A 68 0.21 5.86 6.84
N THR A 69 0.66 7.01 6.34
CA THR A 69 1.78 7.14 5.39
C THR A 69 2.91 8.02 5.91
N ASP A 70 2.93 8.38 7.20
CA ASP A 70 3.90 9.30 7.81
C ASP A 70 5.34 8.74 7.75
N GLY A 71 5.48 7.40 7.70
CA GLY A 71 6.76 6.74 7.52
C GLY A 71 7.24 6.64 6.07
N VAL A 72 6.56 7.30 5.13
CA VAL A 72 6.94 7.31 3.71
C VAL A 72 7.71 8.58 3.38
N GLN A 73 8.90 8.41 2.82
CA GLN A 73 9.74 9.51 2.36
C GLN A 73 9.70 9.61 0.84
N SER A 74 9.51 10.84 0.34
CA SER A 74 9.48 11.13 -1.08
C SER A 74 10.16 12.48 -1.32
N ALA A 75 11.14 12.52 -2.22
CA ALA A 75 11.89 13.74 -2.54
C ALA A 75 11.20 14.56 -3.63
N TRP A 76 10.92 13.94 -4.79
CA TRP A 76 10.33 14.56 -5.98
C TRP A 76 8.98 13.95 -6.36
N GLY A 77 8.53 12.97 -5.58
CA GLY A 77 7.27 12.27 -5.76
C GLY A 77 6.07 12.94 -5.11
N ARG A 78 4.97 12.19 -4.99
CA ARG A 78 3.77 12.64 -4.28
C ARG A 78 3.17 11.50 -3.47
N VAL A 79 2.97 11.74 -2.18
CA VAL A 79 2.19 10.86 -1.30
C VAL A 79 0.81 11.47 -1.09
N SER A 80 -0.24 10.70 -1.35
CA SER A 80 -1.62 11.11 -1.13
C SER A 80 -2.38 9.98 -0.45
N CYS A 81 -2.86 10.23 0.77
CA CYS A 81 -3.75 9.34 1.49
C CYS A 81 -5.16 9.94 1.53
N LYS A 82 -6.14 9.23 0.98
CA LYS A 82 -7.57 9.58 1.05
C LYS A 82 -8.33 8.75 2.08
N ALA A 83 -7.66 7.81 2.73
CA ALA A 83 -8.22 7.06 3.85
C ALA A 83 -8.01 7.85 5.16
N PRO A 84 -8.84 7.63 6.19
CA PRO A 84 -8.60 8.20 7.51
C PRO A 84 -7.22 7.80 8.04
N GLY A 85 -6.44 8.74 8.58
CA GLY A 85 -5.11 8.46 9.14
C GLY A 85 -5.14 7.70 10.46
N ARG A 86 -6.17 7.94 11.28
CA ARG A 86 -6.28 7.38 12.63
C ARG A 86 -6.83 5.95 12.60
N ARG A 87 -6.14 5.06 13.31
CA ARG A 87 -6.60 3.70 13.58
C ARG A 87 -7.95 3.70 14.30
N ARG A 88 -8.87 2.87 13.83
CA ARG A 88 -10.20 2.67 14.42
C ARG A 88 -10.30 1.25 14.98
N PRO A 89 -10.93 1.05 16.16
CA PRO A 89 -11.10 -0.29 16.71
C PRO A 89 -11.88 -1.20 15.77
N GLY A 90 -11.42 -2.45 15.59
CA GLY A 90 -12.10 -3.45 14.75
C GLY A 90 -11.94 -3.28 13.24
N GLU A 91 -11.48 -2.12 12.76
CA GLU A 91 -11.25 -1.87 11.34
C GLU A 91 -9.78 -2.10 10.95
N LEU A 92 -9.57 -2.38 9.67
CA LEU A 92 -8.22 -2.53 9.13
C LEU A 92 -7.45 -1.22 9.24
N HIS A 93 -6.23 -1.29 9.76
CA HIS A 93 -5.25 -0.21 9.68
C HIS A 93 -4.08 -0.60 8.78
N VAL A 94 -3.77 0.24 7.80
CA VAL A 94 -2.63 0.03 6.90
C VAL A 94 -1.52 1.01 7.27
N GLN A 95 -0.39 0.50 7.75
CA GLN A 95 0.78 1.31 8.01
C GLN A 95 1.74 1.19 6.83
N VAL A 96 2.05 2.30 6.17
CA VAL A 96 2.95 2.33 5.02
C VAL A 96 4.23 3.07 5.39
N THR A 97 5.36 2.46 5.03
CA THR A 97 6.71 2.98 5.26
C THR A 97 7.56 2.78 4.02
N GLY A 98 8.66 3.53 3.90
CA GLY A 98 9.68 3.31 2.88
C GLY A 98 9.96 4.54 2.02
N GLU A 99 10.69 4.34 0.94
CA GLU A 99 11.29 5.42 0.16
C GLU A 99 10.79 5.40 -1.28
N LEU A 100 10.31 6.56 -1.74
CA LEU A 100 9.91 6.81 -3.12
C LEU A 100 10.52 8.12 -3.63
N PRO A 101 11.82 8.14 -3.98
CA PRO A 101 12.51 9.38 -4.36
C PRO A 101 11.82 10.10 -5.53
N TYR A 102 11.33 9.37 -6.53
CA TYR A 102 10.55 9.93 -7.65
C TYR A 102 9.15 9.27 -7.79
N GLY A 103 8.81 8.36 -6.88
CA GLY A 103 7.58 7.58 -6.92
C GLY A 103 6.36 8.34 -6.43
N ARG A 104 5.18 7.94 -6.89
CA ARG A 104 3.90 8.43 -6.37
C ARG A 104 3.19 7.34 -5.58
N LEU A 105 2.65 7.67 -4.42
CA LEU A 105 1.81 6.79 -3.62
C LEU A 105 0.41 7.38 -3.50
N LEU A 106 -0.60 6.61 -3.92
CA LEU A 106 -2.00 6.91 -3.68
C LEU A 106 -2.63 5.80 -2.84
N ILE A 107 -3.09 6.16 -1.65
CA ILE A 107 -3.96 5.30 -0.84
C ILE A 107 -5.37 5.85 -0.92
N ARG A 108 -6.32 4.99 -1.25
CA ARG A 108 -7.74 5.36 -1.28
C ARG A 108 -8.64 4.23 -0.81
N PRO A 109 -9.81 4.56 -0.24
CA PRO A 109 -10.85 3.56 -0.05
C PRO A 109 -11.32 2.95 -1.38
N ALA A 110 -11.84 1.74 -1.30
CA ALA A 110 -12.68 1.16 -2.35
C ALA A 110 -13.88 2.08 -2.59
N ARG A 111 -14.31 2.20 -3.86
CA ARG A 111 -15.61 2.80 -4.14
C ARG A 111 -16.65 1.75 -3.80
N THR A 112 -17.56 2.09 -2.89
CA THR A 112 -18.77 1.32 -2.63
C THR A 112 -19.67 1.33 -3.85
#